data_AF-A0AAP2G8D1-F1
#
_entry.id   AF-A0AAP2G8D1-F1
#
_cell.length_a   1.000
_cell.length_b   1.000
_cell.length_c   1.000
_cell.angle_alpha   90.00
_cell.angle_beta   90.00
_cell.angle_gamma   90.00
#
_symmetry.space_group_name_H-M   'P 1'
#
loop_
_entity.id
_entity.type
_entity.pdbx_description
1 polymer ?
#
loop_
_entity_poly.entity_id
_entity_poly.type
_entity_poly.pdbx_seq_one_letter_code
_entity_poly.pdbx_strand_id
1 'polypeptide(L)'
;MSNIVDGIDSIHSISIDELKDSDDFLLIDVRESHEYLDGTIPKALTIGRGFLEIELKKRKIELDRPIVLFCASGLRSRYAALNLMLLNYSNIYSLQGGFEAWKAQGNQIEYPLLLSENDKKRYARHLSLQDIGSDGQLKIMQAKVLVVGAGGLGSSCLLYLAAAGVGEIAIVDHDVVDLSNLQRQVIHNEKMLKKKKVDSALHTLRALNSEITINTIDERVTPENIDALIDGYDVIVDCTDNFNARYIINDSAVAAGKPVVSAAVFRFSGQVMTRSTNQAPCYRCIYPEAPPAELAPSCTENGVIGVIPGMLGIYQANEVLKIILGIGDCLNGKLLKIDMLSNQHQLLTTKKRPGCQCHNN
;
A
#
# COMPACT_ATOMS: atom_id res chain seq x y z
N MET A 1 -40.63 19.66 -21.19
CA MET A 1 -39.25 19.91 -21.66
C MET A 1 -38.69 21.26 -21.20
N SER A 2 -39.49 22.33 -21.05
CA SER A 2 -38.99 23.63 -20.55
C SER A 2 -38.33 23.54 -19.16
N ASN A 3 -38.98 22.90 -18.19
CA ASN A 3 -38.47 22.83 -16.80
C ASN A 3 -37.11 22.12 -16.63
N ILE A 4 -36.71 21.25 -17.56
CA ILE A 4 -35.41 20.55 -17.49
C ILE A 4 -34.30 21.45 -18.03
N VAL A 5 -34.58 22.21 -19.09
CA VAL A 5 -33.62 23.16 -19.67
C VAL A 5 -33.35 24.29 -18.68
N ASP A 6 -34.41 24.83 -18.07
CA ASP A 6 -34.30 25.88 -17.04
C ASP A 6 -33.48 25.42 -15.82
N GLY A 7 -33.61 24.14 -15.42
CA GLY A 7 -32.85 23.55 -14.31
C GLY A 7 -31.40 23.21 -14.64
N ILE A 8 -31.05 23.06 -15.92
CA ILE A 8 -29.65 22.91 -16.35
C ILE A 8 -28.97 24.27 -16.30
N ASP A 9 -29.66 25.33 -16.71
CA ASP A 9 -29.16 26.70 -16.73
C ASP A 9 -28.90 27.26 -15.32
N SER A 10 -29.59 26.73 -14.30
CA SER A 10 -29.37 27.08 -12.89
C SER A 10 -28.17 26.39 -12.23
N ILE A 11 -27.49 25.45 -12.91
CA ILE A 11 -26.31 24.78 -12.34
C ILE A 11 -25.12 25.75 -12.31
N HIS A 12 -24.59 25.97 -11.11
CA HIS A 12 -23.40 26.78 -10.90
C HIS A 12 -22.20 26.18 -11.66
N SER A 13 -21.60 27.03 -12.49
CA SER A 13 -20.41 26.68 -13.26
C SER A 13 -19.20 27.23 -12.53
N ILE A 14 -18.12 26.46 -12.44
CA ILE A 14 -16.84 26.92 -11.91
C ILE A 14 -15.85 27.07 -13.07
N SER A 15 -15.09 28.15 -13.07
CA SER A 15 -14.01 28.36 -14.04
C SER A 15 -12.79 27.49 -13.70
N ILE A 16 -11.89 27.32 -14.67
CA ILE A 16 -10.64 26.56 -14.45
C ILE A 16 -9.73 27.27 -13.45
N ASP A 17 -9.71 28.60 -13.44
CA ASP A 17 -8.86 29.38 -12.53
C ASP A 17 -9.38 29.27 -11.08
N GLU A 18 -10.70 29.39 -10.87
CA GLU A 18 -11.31 29.17 -9.55
C GLU A 18 -11.10 27.75 -9.01
N LEU A 19 -11.11 26.73 -9.89
CA LEU A 19 -10.82 25.36 -9.49
C LEU A 19 -9.36 25.19 -9.05
N LYS A 20 -8.41 25.89 -9.67
CA LYS A 20 -6.98 25.80 -9.30
C LYS A 20 -6.66 26.55 -8.01
N ASP A 21 -7.42 27.60 -7.70
CA ASP A 21 -7.22 28.42 -6.51
C ASP A 21 -7.74 27.75 -5.21
N SER A 22 -8.35 26.56 -5.31
CA SER A 22 -8.89 25.82 -4.16
C SER A 22 -8.68 24.31 -4.27
N ASP A 23 -8.07 23.71 -3.24
CA ASP A 23 -7.96 22.25 -3.08
C ASP A 23 -9.19 21.62 -2.36
N ASP A 24 -10.21 22.41 -2.00
CA ASP A 24 -11.33 21.94 -1.17
C ASP A 24 -12.38 21.13 -1.97
N PHE A 25 -12.29 21.15 -3.29
CA PHE A 25 -13.25 20.47 -4.15
C PHE A 25 -12.95 18.97 -4.31
N LEU A 26 -14.00 18.16 -4.18
CA LEU A 26 -13.98 16.80 -4.73
C LEU A 26 -14.22 16.86 -6.22
N LEU A 27 -13.16 16.66 -6.99
CA LEU A 27 -13.24 16.64 -8.44
C LEU A 27 -13.65 15.25 -8.95
N ILE A 28 -14.66 15.18 -9.82
CA ILE A 28 -15.17 13.92 -10.37
C ILE A 28 -15.27 14.00 -11.89
N ASP A 29 -14.57 13.10 -12.56
CA ASP A 29 -14.63 12.88 -14.00
C ASP A 29 -15.80 11.96 -14.34
N VAL A 30 -16.84 12.48 -14.99
CA VAL A 30 -18.03 11.72 -15.40
C VAL A 30 -17.95 11.20 -16.84
N ARG A 31 -16.77 11.27 -17.47
CA ARG A 31 -16.53 10.64 -18.77
C ARG A 31 -16.50 9.12 -18.66
N GLU A 32 -16.73 8.45 -19.78
CA GLU A 32 -16.66 7.00 -19.84
C GLU A 32 -15.20 6.51 -19.87
N SER A 33 -14.97 5.26 -19.45
CA SER A 33 -13.63 4.72 -19.22
C SER A 33 -12.72 4.69 -20.45
N HIS A 34 -13.26 4.73 -21.67
CA HIS A 34 -12.46 4.84 -22.90
C HIS A 34 -11.95 6.27 -23.14
N GLU A 35 -12.68 7.31 -22.70
CA GLU A 35 -12.28 8.72 -22.81
C GLU A 35 -11.14 9.06 -21.83
N TYR A 36 -11.01 8.28 -20.75
CA TYR A 36 -9.95 8.42 -19.74
C TYR A 36 -8.54 8.14 -20.30
N LEU A 37 -8.45 7.39 -21.40
CA LEU A 37 -7.16 7.08 -22.04
C LEU A 37 -6.44 8.34 -22.55
N ASP A 38 -7.19 9.39 -22.88
CA ASP A 38 -6.65 10.70 -23.28
C ASP A 38 -6.21 11.57 -22.09
N GLY A 39 -6.23 10.98 -20.89
CA GLY A 39 -5.90 11.59 -19.62
C GLY A 39 -7.10 12.23 -18.92
N THR A 40 -6.87 12.71 -17.70
CA THR A 40 -7.83 13.38 -16.82
C THR A 40 -7.21 14.56 -16.09
N ILE A 41 -8.03 15.31 -15.37
CA ILE A 41 -7.56 16.36 -14.46
C ILE A 41 -6.93 15.70 -13.23
N PRO A 42 -5.73 16.14 -12.79
CA PRO A 42 -5.05 15.57 -11.64
C PRO A 42 -5.94 15.44 -10.39
N LYS A 43 -5.77 14.35 -9.63
CA LYS A 43 -6.54 14.03 -8.40
C LYS A 43 -8.06 13.79 -8.61
N ALA A 44 -8.57 13.79 -9.84
CA ALA A 44 -9.99 13.53 -10.09
C ALA A 44 -10.39 12.08 -9.77
N LEU A 45 -11.55 11.89 -9.15
CA LEU A 45 -12.19 10.57 -9.08
C LEU A 45 -12.87 10.26 -10.42
N THR A 46 -12.44 9.22 -11.11
CA THR A 46 -13.09 8.77 -12.33
C THR A 46 -14.30 7.90 -12.01
N ILE A 47 -15.50 8.41 -12.29
CA ILE A 47 -16.76 7.70 -12.10
C ILE A 47 -17.64 7.93 -13.33
N GLY A 48 -17.67 6.94 -14.24
CA GLY A 48 -18.49 7.02 -15.44
C GLY A 48 -19.94 7.37 -15.12
N ARG A 49 -20.57 8.18 -15.98
CA ARG A 49 -21.85 8.82 -15.69
C ARG A 49 -22.90 7.82 -15.19
N GLY A 50 -22.98 6.63 -15.80
CA GLY A 50 -23.98 5.62 -15.46
C GLY A 50 -23.89 5.05 -14.04
N PHE A 51 -22.76 5.22 -13.34
CA PHE A 51 -22.53 4.67 -12.01
C PHE A 51 -22.41 5.74 -10.91
N LEU A 52 -22.49 7.02 -11.27
CA LEU A 52 -22.18 8.15 -10.39
C LEU A 52 -22.91 8.08 -9.04
N GLU A 53 -24.23 7.95 -9.08
CA GLU A 53 -25.09 7.94 -7.90
C GLU A 53 -24.79 6.76 -6.97
N ILE A 54 -24.52 5.58 -7.55
CA ILE A 54 -24.25 4.34 -6.82
C ILE A 54 -22.87 4.42 -6.14
N GLU A 55 -21.85 4.88 -6.88
CA GLU A 55 -20.48 4.97 -6.37
C GLU A 55 -20.33 6.04 -5.29
N LEU A 56 -20.98 7.20 -5.42
CA LEU A 56 -20.99 8.22 -4.37
C LEU A 56 -21.58 7.69 -3.06
N LYS A 57 -22.71 6.96 -3.15
CA LYS A 57 -23.35 6.33 -1.98
C LYS A 57 -22.46 5.25 -1.37
N LYS A 58 -21.85 4.39 -2.19
CA LYS A 58 -20.95 3.31 -1.75
C LYS A 58 -19.72 3.88 -1.02
N ARG A 59 -19.17 4.98 -1.53
CA ARG A 59 -18.03 5.70 -0.95
C ARG A 59 -18.41 6.57 0.25
N LYS A 60 -19.70 6.68 0.58
CA LYS A 60 -20.24 7.50 1.68
C LYS A 60 -19.79 8.96 1.57
N ILE A 61 -19.83 9.52 0.36
CA ILE A 61 -19.53 10.94 0.15
C ILE A 61 -20.62 11.78 0.83
N GLU A 62 -20.20 12.79 1.59
CA GLU A 62 -21.08 13.72 2.31
C GLU A 62 -21.88 14.58 1.32
N LEU A 63 -23.13 14.88 1.66
CA LEU A 63 -24.08 15.58 0.76
C LEU A 63 -23.73 17.05 0.54
N ASP A 64 -23.08 17.67 1.54
CA ASP A 64 -22.64 19.06 1.54
C ASP A 64 -21.19 19.23 1.12
N ARG A 65 -20.47 18.14 0.80
CA ARG A 65 -19.11 18.23 0.28
C ARG A 65 -19.12 19.01 -1.05
N PRO A 66 -18.26 20.04 -1.22
CA PRO A 66 -18.09 20.70 -2.50
C PRO A 66 -17.62 19.71 -3.56
N ILE A 67 -18.41 19.52 -4.61
CA ILE A 67 -18.12 18.58 -5.71
C ILE A 67 -18.10 19.34 -7.02
N VAL A 68 -17.04 19.17 -7.79
CA VAL A 68 -16.94 19.68 -9.16
C VAL A 68 -17.03 18.49 -10.11
N LEU A 69 -18.06 18.46 -10.94
CA LEU A 69 -18.22 17.47 -11.99
C LEU A 69 -17.66 18.03 -13.30
N PHE A 70 -16.97 17.20 -14.07
CA PHE A 70 -16.58 17.56 -15.43
C PHE A 70 -16.75 16.38 -16.39
N CYS A 71 -17.06 16.70 -17.63
CA CYS A 71 -17.03 15.75 -18.75
C CYS A 71 -16.12 16.29 -19.86
N ALA A 72 -16.23 15.81 -21.10
CA ALA A 72 -15.47 16.36 -22.23
C ALA A 72 -15.65 17.88 -22.40
N SER A 73 -16.90 18.34 -22.59
CA SER A 73 -17.21 19.74 -22.94
C SER A 73 -18.09 20.51 -21.93
N GLY A 74 -18.61 19.84 -20.89
CA GLY A 74 -19.41 20.44 -19.81
C GLY A 74 -20.92 20.13 -19.81
N LEU A 75 -21.50 19.62 -20.90
CA LEU A 75 -22.95 19.36 -20.94
C LEU A 75 -23.35 18.17 -20.03
N ARG A 76 -22.64 17.05 -20.13
CA ARG A 76 -22.93 15.81 -19.37
C ARG A 76 -22.77 16.02 -17.86
N SER A 77 -21.78 16.80 -17.45
CA SER A 77 -21.55 17.14 -16.05
C SER A 77 -22.66 18.03 -15.48
N ARG A 78 -23.25 18.94 -16.26
CA ARG A 78 -24.42 19.73 -15.81
C ARG A 78 -25.66 18.86 -15.57
N TYR A 79 -25.93 17.91 -16.47
CA TYR A 79 -27.01 16.92 -16.25
C TYR A 79 -26.73 16.04 -15.03
N ALA A 80 -25.48 15.61 -14.84
CA ALA A 80 -25.08 14.86 -13.66
C ALA A 80 -25.30 15.68 -12.37
N ALA A 81 -24.93 16.96 -12.39
CA ALA A 81 -25.09 17.87 -11.27
C ALA A 81 -26.56 18.04 -10.88
N LEU A 82 -27.44 18.25 -11.86
CA LEU A 82 -28.88 18.33 -11.63
C LEU A 82 -29.42 17.08 -10.94
N ASN A 83 -29.00 15.89 -11.38
CA ASN A 83 -29.41 14.64 -10.75
C ASN A 83 -28.90 14.52 -9.30
N LEU A 84 -27.68 14.95 -9.01
CA LEU A 84 -27.17 14.96 -7.63
C LEU A 84 -27.92 15.96 -6.75
N MET A 85 -28.30 17.13 -7.26
CA MET A 85 -29.13 18.08 -6.51
C MET A 85 -30.49 17.49 -6.15
N LEU A 86 -31.11 16.72 -7.05
CA LEU A 86 -32.35 15.99 -6.76
C LEU A 86 -32.17 14.90 -5.68
N LEU A 87 -30.94 14.45 -5.45
CA LEU A 87 -30.56 13.55 -4.37
C LEU A 87 -30.07 14.27 -3.11
N ASN A 88 -30.35 15.58 -3.01
CA ASN A 88 -30.01 16.47 -1.90
C ASN A 88 -28.51 16.79 -1.72
N TYR A 89 -27.70 16.63 -2.77
CA TYR A 89 -26.36 17.22 -2.74
C TYR A 89 -26.46 18.73 -2.97
N SER A 90 -25.87 19.54 -2.07
CA SER A 90 -26.08 20.99 -2.06
C SER A 90 -24.98 21.80 -2.73
N ASN A 91 -23.73 21.33 -2.68
CA ASN A 91 -22.56 22.06 -3.18
C ASN A 91 -21.99 21.43 -4.45
N ILE A 92 -22.82 21.36 -5.50
CA ILE A 92 -22.44 20.76 -6.79
C ILE A 92 -22.19 21.83 -7.87
N TYR A 93 -21.05 21.70 -8.54
CA TYR A 93 -20.61 22.58 -9.61
C TYR A 93 -20.30 21.77 -10.88
N SER A 94 -20.40 22.41 -12.04
CA SER A 94 -19.86 21.87 -13.30
C SER A 94 -18.66 22.70 -13.76
N LEU A 95 -17.58 22.03 -14.16
CA LEU A 95 -16.41 22.71 -14.72
C LEU A 95 -16.76 23.33 -16.08
N GLN A 96 -16.48 24.63 -16.25
CA GLN A 96 -16.72 25.35 -17.49
C GLN A 96 -15.79 24.83 -18.61
N GLY A 97 -16.39 24.47 -19.74
CA GLY A 97 -15.67 23.94 -20.90
C GLY A 97 -15.11 22.52 -20.74
N GLY A 98 -15.30 21.90 -19.57
CA GLY A 98 -14.91 20.52 -19.30
C GLY A 98 -13.41 20.24 -19.45
N PHE A 99 -13.08 18.97 -19.68
CA PHE A 99 -11.71 18.50 -19.87
C PHE A 99 -11.05 19.06 -21.14
N GLU A 100 -11.83 19.33 -22.19
CA GLU A 100 -11.30 19.91 -23.44
C GLU A 100 -10.74 21.30 -23.21
N ALA A 101 -11.45 22.16 -22.48
CA ALA A 101 -10.95 23.49 -22.11
C ALA A 101 -9.73 23.40 -21.17
N TRP A 102 -9.75 22.47 -20.21
CA TRP A 102 -8.60 22.21 -19.34
C TRP A 102 -7.35 21.86 -20.15
N LYS A 103 -7.48 20.93 -21.11
CA LYS A 103 -6.41 20.51 -22.01
C LYS A 103 -5.96 21.63 -22.94
N ALA A 104 -6.89 22.40 -23.51
CA ALA A 104 -6.58 23.51 -24.42
C ALA A 104 -5.77 24.63 -23.75
N GLN A 105 -5.94 24.83 -22.44
CA GLN A 105 -5.14 25.78 -21.65
C GLN A 105 -3.74 25.27 -21.28
N GLY A 106 -3.36 24.06 -21.71
CA GLY A 106 -2.04 23.49 -21.42
C GLY A 106 -1.84 23.10 -19.95
N ASN A 107 -2.94 22.86 -19.23
CA ASN A 107 -2.88 22.44 -17.83
C ASN A 107 -2.33 21.01 -17.69
N GLN A 108 -1.85 20.67 -16.50
CA GLN A 108 -1.36 19.32 -16.20
C GLN A 108 -2.46 18.28 -16.39
N ILE A 109 -2.10 17.15 -16.99
CA ILE A 109 -3.00 16.01 -17.26
C ILE A 109 -2.38 14.76 -16.63
N GLU A 110 -3.19 13.99 -15.92
CA GLU A 110 -2.82 12.66 -15.42
C GLU A 110 -3.35 11.59 -16.38
N TYR A 111 -2.52 10.59 -16.71
CA TYR A 111 -2.92 9.48 -17.56
C TYR A 111 -3.14 8.22 -16.73
N PRO A 112 -4.13 7.36 -17.07
CA PRO A 112 -4.27 6.03 -16.47
C PRO A 112 -2.94 5.29 -16.53
N LEU A 113 -2.53 4.70 -15.41
CA LEU A 113 -1.64 3.55 -15.49
C LEU A 113 -2.43 2.40 -16.16
N LEU A 114 -1.90 1.90 -17.26
CA LEU A 114 -2.49 0.78 -18.00
C LEU A 114 -1.56 -0.41 -17.93
N LEU A 115 -2.15 -1.60 -17.84
CA LEU A 115 -1.39 -2.83 -17.96
C LEU A 115 -0.89 -2.97 -19.41
N SER A 116 0.42 -3.01 -19.58
CA SER A 116 1.03 -3.36 -20.85
C SER A 116 0.67 -4.80 -21.25
N GLU A 117 0.91 -5.17 -22.51
CA GLU A 117 0.75 -6.57 -22.93
C GLU A 117 1.68 -7.52 -22.17
N ASN A 118 2.85 -7.03 -21.72
CA ASN A 118 3.75 -7.81 -20.88
C ASN A 118 3.18 -8.00 -19.48
N ASP A 119 2.59 -6.96 -18.88
CA ASP A 119 1.93 -7.04 -17.58
C ASP A 119 0.76 -8.02 -17.61
N LYS A 120 -0.06 -7.95 -18.65
CA LYS A 120 -1.19 -8.87 -18.85
C LYS A 120 -0.74 -10.32 -18.92
N LYS A 121 0.39 -10.60 -19.59
CA LYS A 121 0.97 -11.95 -19.65
C LYS A 121 1.56 -12.38 -18.31
N ARG A 122 2.36 -11.52 -17.67
CA ARG A 122 3.04 -11.80 -16.40
C ARG A 122 2.06 -12.05 -15.27
N TYR A 123 1.04 -11.20 -15.13
CA TYR A 123 0.09 -11.22 -14.03
C TYR A 123 -1.24 -11.89 -14.39
N ALA A 124 -1.31 -12.65 -15.48
CA ALA A 124 -2.55 -13.28 -15.97
C ALA A 124 -3.34 -14.03 -14.89
N ARG A 125 -2.64 -14.65 -13.91
CA ARG A 125 -3.27 -15.35 -12.78
C ARG A 125 -3.95 -14.40 -11.79
N HIS A 126 -3.38 -13.22 -11.54
CA HIS A 126 -4.03 -12.18 -10.73
C HIS A 126 -5.24 -11.60 -11.47
N LEU A 127 -5.09 -11.33 -12.77
CA LEU A 127 -6.17 -10.77 -13.60
C LEU A 127 -7.40 -11.67 -13.67
N SER A 128 -7.22 -12.98 -13.54
CA SER A 128 -8.33 -13.95 -13.50
C SER A 128 -9.08 -14.01 -12.16
N LEU A 129 -8.54 -13.42 -11.09
CA LEU A 129 -9.19 -13.41 -9.78
C LEU A 129 -10.18 -12.25 -9.70
N GLN A 130 -11.43 -12.54 -9.36
CA GLN A 130 -12.50 -11.55 -9.27
C GLN A 130 -12.18 -10.40 -8.29
N ASP A 131 -11.56 -10.72 -7.15
CA ASP A 131 -11.22 -9.74 -6.11
C ASP A 131 -9.95 -8.93 -6.41
N ILE A 132 -9.20 -9.28 -7.46
CA ILE A 132 -7.99 -8.56 -7.90
C ILE A 132 -8.26 -7.91 -9.25
N GLY A 133 -8.40 -8.70 -10.32
CA GLY A 133 -8.60 -8.19 -11.67
C GLY A 133 -7.52 -7.20 -12.11
N SER A 134 -7.83 -6.41 -13.14
CA SER A 134 -6.94 -5.36 -13.62
C SER A 134 -6.72 -4.26 -12.58
N ASP A 135 -7.79 -3.82 -11.91
CA ASP A 135 -7.73 -2.70 -10.96
C ASP A 135 -6.87 -3.05 -9.74
N GLY A 136 -7.00 -4.26 -9.20
CA GLY A 136 -6.18 -4.74 -8.10
C GLY A 136 -4.71 -4.88 -8.51
N GLN A 137 -4.43 -5.36 -9.73
CA GLN A 137 -3.05 -5.42 -10.21
C GLN A 137 -2.44 -4.03 -10.38
N LEU A 138 -3.21 -3.05 -10.86
CA LEU A 138 -2.76 -1.66 -10.94
C LEU A 138 -2.45 -1.07 -9.56
N LYS A 139 -3.27 -1.37 -8.53
CA LYS A 139 -2.95 -0.98 -7.14
C LYS A 139 -1.64 -1.57 -6.67
N ILE A 140 -1.39 -2.86 -6.96
CA ILE A 140 -0.11 -3.51 -6.63
C ILE A 140 1.05 -2.79 -7.32
N MET A 141 0.93 -2.48 -8.61
CA MET A 141 1.96 -1.78 -9.40
C MET A 141 2.18 -0.32 -8.99
N GLN A 142 1.25 0.30 -8.28
CA GLN A 142 1.39 1.66 -7.76
C GLN A 142 1.96 1.70 -6.33
N ALA A 143 1.88 0.59 -5.61
CA ALA A 143 2.27 0.52 -4.20
C ALA A 143 3.79 0.59 -4.00
N LYS A 144 4.17 1.24 -2.91
CA LYS A 144 5.55 1.39 -2.44
C LYS A 144 5.73 0.69 -1.11
N VAL A 145 6.64 -0.28 -1.04
CA VAL A 145 6.86 -1.10 0.15
C VAL A 145 8.30 -0.97 0.64
N LEU A 146 8.48 -0.64 1.92
CA LEU A 146 9.77 -0.70 2.59
C LEU A 146 9.91 -2.05 3.30
N VAL A 147 10.95 -2.81 2.96
CA VAL A 147 11.29 -4.07 3.63
C VAL A 147 12.60 -3.87 4.40
N VAL A 148 12.52 -3.97 5.73
CA VAL A 148 13.68 -3.83 6.62
C VAL A 148 14.23 -5.22 6.94
N GLY A 149 15.38 -5.54 6.36
CA GLY A 149 16.08 -6.82 6.45
C GLY A 149 15.89 -7.67 5.19
N ALA A 150 17.01 -8.05 4.56
CA ALA A 150 17.12 -9.00 3.46
C ALA A 150 17.51 -10.41 3.94
N GLY A 151 17.30 -10.71 5.22
CA GLY A 151 17.61 -11.99 5.85
C GLY A 151 16.63 -13.12 5.52
N GLY A 152 16.41 -14.05 6.45
CA GLY A 152 15.58 -15.24 6.20
C GLY A 152 14.10 -14.93 5.96
N LEU A 153 13.53 -13.99 6.72
CA LEU A 153 12.17 -13.46 6.52
C LEU A 153 12.10 -12.65 5.21
N GLY A 154 13.02 -11.69 5.07
CA GLY A 154 13.07 -10.78 3.94
C GLY A 154 13.25 -11.48 2.61
N SER A 155 14.02 -12.57 2.57
CA SER A 155 14.29 -13.33 1.34
C SER A 155 13.02 -13.75 0.62
N SER A 156 12.12 -14.46 1.30
CA SER A 156 10.87 -14.90 0.67
C SER A 156 9.89 -13.75 0.51
N CYS A 157 9.83 -12.81 1.47
CA CYS A 157 8.95 -11.66 1.36
C CYS A 157 9.23 -10.84 0.09
N LEU A 158 10.49 -10.44 -0.10
CA LEU A 158 10.96 -9.68 -1.26
C LEU A 158 10.69 -10.40 -2.59
N LEU A 159 10.98 -11.70 -2.66
CA LEU A 159 10.74 -12.50 -3.87
C LEU A 159 9.27 -12.48 -4.27
N TYR A 160 8.35 -12.67 -3.32
CA TYR A 160 6.92 -12.71 -3.62
C TYR A 160 6.32 -11.32 -3.89
N LEU A 161 6.78 -10.27 -3.20
CA LEU A 161 6.36 -8.90 -3.50
C LEU A 161 6.81 -8.47 -4.91
N ALA A 162 8.05 -8.78 -5.29
CA ALA A 162 8.56 -8.50 -6.62
C ALA A 162 7.85 -9.31 -7.71
N ALA A 163 7.61 -10.60 -7.45
CA ALA A 163 6.86 -11.46 -8.37
C ALA A 163 5.40 -11.00 -8.54
N ALA A 164 4.78 -10.48 -7.47
CA ALA A 164 3.42 -9.95 -7.52
C ALA A 164 3.32 -8.63 -8.28
N GLY A 165 4.45 -7.95 -8.51
CA GLY A 165 4.52 -6.71 -9.26
C GLY A 165 4.34 -5.46 -8.41
N VAL A 166 4.72 -5.50 -7.13
CA VAL A 166 4.77 -4.29 -6.30
C VAL A 166 5.66 -3.25 -6.98
N GLY A 167 5.11 -2.06 -7.23
CA GLY A 167 5.71 -1.05 -8.09
C GLY A 167 7.10 -0.59 -7.65
N GLU A 168 7.23 -0.31 -6.35
CA GLU A 168 8.48 0.13 -5.75
C GLU A 168 8.75 -0.67 -4.47
N ILE A 169 9.93 -1.27 -4.38
CA ILE A 169 10.39 -2.00 -3.20
C ILE A 169 11.71 -1.39 -2.74
N ALA A 170 11.74 -0.86 -1.52
CA ALA A 170 12.98 -0.47 -0.88
C ALA A 170 13.45 -1.53 0.10
N ILE A 171 14.76 -1.80 0.10
CA ILE A 171 15.39 -2.83 0.90
C ILE A 171 16.43 -2.16 1.80
N VAL A 172 16.23 -2.26 3.11
CA VAL A 172 17.18 -1.76 4.12
C VAL A 172 17.89 -2.95 4.76
N ASP A 173 19.18 -3.10 4.52
CA ASP A 173 20.01 -4.10 5.20
C ASP A 173 21.48 -3.63 5.14
N HIS A 174 22.23 -3.83 6.22
CA HIS A 174 23.62 -3.40 6.36
C HIS A 174 24.62 -4.56 6.33
N ASP A 175 24.13 -5.80 6.29
CA ASP A 175 24.96 -6.98 6.34
C ASP A 175 25.53 -7.34 4.95
N VAL A 176 26.54 -8.21 4.98
CA VAL A 176 27.04 -8.91 3.80
C VAL A 176 26.55 -10.36 3.78
N VAL A 177 26.48 -10.95 2.59
CA VAL A 177 26.12 -12.36 2.41
C VAL A 177 27.24 -13.25 2.94
N ASP A 178 26.88 -14.16 3.86
CA ASP A 178 27.77 -15.19 4.38
C ASP A 178 27.31 -16.61 4.02
N LEU A 179 28.24 -17.58 3.95
CA LEU A 179 27.91 -18.97 3.62
C LEU A 179 26.88 -19.56 4.59
N SER A 180 27.00 -19.24 5.88
CA SER A 180 26.06 -19.66 6.93
C SER A 180 24.62 -19.14 6.72
N ASN A 181 24.43 -18.14 5.86
CA ASN A 181 23.13 -17.57 5.55
C ASN A 181 22.37 -18.39 4.52
N LEU A 182 23.06 -19.06 3.60
CA LEU A 182 22.46 -19.66 2.40
C LEU A 182 21.50 -20.82 2.69
N GLN A 183 21.53 -21.40 3.89
CA GLN A 183 20.56 -22.41 4.32
C GLN A 183 19.13 -21.87 4.52
N ARG A 184 18.96 -20.54 4.64
CA ARG A 184 17.65 -19.90 4.90
C ARG A 184 17.39 -18.61 4.11
N GLN A 185 18.43 -17.96 3.58
CA GLN A 185 18.31 -16.68 2.89
C GLN A 185 18.32 -16.90 1.37
N VAL A 186 17.23 -17.48 0.87
CA VAL A 186 17.12 -18.01 -0.51
C VAL A 186 17.15 -16.94 -1.61
N ILE A 187 17.10 -15.66 -1.26
CA ILE A 187 17.31 -14.56 -2.22
C ILE A 187 18.79 -14.38 -2.58
N HIS A 188 19.70 -14.91 -1.76
CA HIS A 188 21.14 -14.90 -1.96
C HIS A 188 21.64 -16.23 -2.52
N ASN A 189 22.83 -16.22 -3.13
CA ASN A 189 23.47 -17.41 -3.65
C ASN A 189 25.00 -17.34 -3.50
N GLU A 190 25.69 -18.44 -3.78
CA GLU A 190 27.14 -18.56 -3.61
C GLU A 190 27.95 -17.52 -4.40
N LYS A 191 27.45 -17.06 -5.56
CA LYS A 191 28.14 -16.03 -6.36
C LYS A 191 28.13 -14.66 -5.68
N MET A 192 27.24 -14.46 -4.71
CA MET A 192 27.07 -13.21 -3.98
C MET A 192 27.78 -13.19 -2.63
N LEU A 193 28.55 -14.23 -2.28
CA LEU A 193 29.30 -14.27 -1.02
C LEU A 193 30.16 -13.02 -0.83
N LYS A 194 30.14 -12.47 0.39
CA LYS A 194 30.83 -11.24 0.81
C LYS A 194 30.38 -9.96 0.11
N LYS A 195 29.37 -9.99 -0.76
CA LYS A 195 28.69 -8.79 -1.26
C LYS A 195 27.64 -8.32 -0.25
N LYS A 196 27.27 -7.04 -0.32
CA LYS A 196 26.18 -6.50 0.52
C LYS A 196 24.90 -7.26 0.23
N LYS A 197 24.10 -7.54 1.26
CA LYS A 197 22.83 -8.25 1.10
C LYS A 197 21.86 -7.47 0.21
N VAL A 198 21.82 -6.14 0.34
CA VAL A 198 20.97 -5.30 -0.52
C VAL A 198 21.35 -5.42 -2.00
N ASP A 199 22.63 -5.44 -2.34
CA ASP A 199 23.10 -5.63 -3.73
C ASP A 199 22.75 -7.03 -4.24
N SER A 200 22.93 -8.05 -3.39
CA SER A 200 22.56 -9.42 -3.72
C SER A 200 21.05 -9.57 -3.95
N ALA A 201 20.23 -8.95 -3.11
CA ALA A 201 18.78 -8.96 -3.27
C ALA A 201 18.39 -8.24 -4.56
N LEU A 202 18.92 -7.04 -4.83
CA LEU A 202 18.69 -6.30 -6.07
C LEU A 202 18.99 -7.14 -7.31
N HIS A 203 20.13 -7.82 -7.35
CA HIS A 203 20.50 -8.70 -8.46
C HIS A 203 19.44 -9.78 -8.72
N THR A 204 19.02 -10.49 -7.69
CA THR A 204 18.02 -11.56 -7.78
C THR A 204 16.65 -11.01 -8.19
N LEU A 205 16.22 -9.90 -7.59
CA LEU A 205 14.90 -9.31 -7.86
C LEU A 205 14.81 -8.71 -9.26
N ARG A 206 15.87 -8.07 -9.77
CA ARG A 206 15.91 -7.59 -11.16
C ARG A 206 15.86 -8.73 -12.18
N ALA A 207 16.49 -9.86 -11.87
CA ALA A 207 16.39 -11.07 -12.71
C ALA A 207 14.98 -11.68 -12.70
N LEU A 208 14.24 -11.53 -11.60
CA LEU A 208 12.87 -12.02 -11.44
C LEU A 208 11.85 -11.09 -12.12
N ASN A 209 11.94 -9.79 -11.88
CA ASN A 209 11.04 -8.78 -12.42
C ASN A 209 11.81 -7.48 -12.67
N SER A 210 12.14 -7.21 -13.94
CA SER A 210 12.90 -6.02 -14.35
C SER A 210 12.07 -4.75 -14.40
N GLU A 211 10.74 -4.84 -14.44
CA GLU A 211 9.82 -3.71 -14.65
C GLU A 211 9.55 -2.90 -13.36
N ILE A 212 9.81 -3.48 -12.19
CA ILE A 212 9.59 -2.81 -10.90
C ILE A 212 10.79 -1.93 -10.52
N THR A 213 10.54 -0.95 -9.66
CA THR A 213 11.59 -0.12 -9.06
C THR A 213 12.10 -0.79 -7.78
N ILE A 214 13.41 -0.93 -7.65
CA ILE A 214 14.05 -1.50 -6.47
C ILE A 214 15.10 -0.52 -5.98
N ASN A 215 14.94 -0.06 -4.73
CA ASN A 215 15.88 0.83 -4.06
C ASN A 215 16.64 0.04 -2.99
N THR A 216 17.96 0.19 -2.95
CA THR A 216 18.83 -0.47 -1.97
C THR A 216 19.40 0.56 -1.01
N ILE A 217 19.23 0.31 0.29
CA ILE A 217 19.67 1.19 1.36
C ILE A 217 20.59 0.37 2.27
N ASP A 218 21.90 0.58 2.11
CA ASP A 218 22.95 -0.09 2.90
C ASP A 218 23.16 0.63 4.23
N GLU A 219 22.15 0.60 5.09
CA GLU A 219 22.16 1.25 6.39
C GLU A 219 21.55 0.35 7.46
N ARG A 220 22.00 0.57 8.70
CA ARG A 220 21.32 0.01 9.86
C ARG A 220 20.18 0.94 10.24
N VAL A 221 19.03 0.36 10.57
CA VAL A 221 17.92 1.13 11.16
C VAL A 221 18.28 1.59 12.56
N THR A 222 18.05 2.87 12.81
CA THR A 222 18.33 3.58 14.05
C THR A 222 17.16 4.53 14.38
N PRO A 223 17.01 4.98 15.63
CA PRO A 223 16.03 6.02 15.95
C PRO A 223 16.21 7.31 15.13
N GLU A 224 17.44 7.61 14.71
CA GLU A 224 17.77 8.85 14.02
C GLU A 224 17.41 8.85 12.52
N ASN A 225 17.37 7.67 11.87
CA ASN A 225 17.08 7.57 10.43
C ASN A 225 15.71 6.96 10.10
N ILE A 226 15.05 6.27 11.04
CA ILE A 226 13.84 5.49 10.71
C ILE A 226 12.71 6.35 10.13
N ASP A 227 12.48 7.55 10.66
CA ASP A 227 11.39 8.42 10.21
C ASP A 227 11.57 8.82 8.73
N ALA A 228 12.81 9.10 8.32
CA ALA A 228 13.14 9.39 6.92
C ALA A 228 13.05 8.13 6.04
N LEU A 229 13.40 6.95 6.57
CA LEU A 229 13.34 5.70 5.82
C LEU A 229 11.91 5.26 5.51
N ILE A 230 10.98 5.44 6.45
CA ILE A 230 9.58 5.04 6.28
C ILE A 230 8.75 6.06 5.48
N ASP A 231 9.27 7.28 5.34
CA ASP A 231 8.59 8.32 4.58
C ASP A 231 8.48 7.95 3.09
N GLY A 232 7.36 8.32 2.47
CA GLY A 232 7.10 7.99 1.07
C GLY A 232 6.74 6.52 0.75
N TYR A 233 6.72 5.61 1.73
CA TYR A 233 6.27 4.22 1.53
C TYR A 233 4.86 3.98 2.09
N ASP A 234 4.09 3.11 1.44
CA ASP A 234 2.70 2.80 1.80
C ASP A 234 2.60 1.74 2.91
N VAL A 235 3.52 0.78 2.90
CA VAL A 235 3.55 -0.35 3.86
C VAL A 235 4.98 -0.62 4.29
N ILE A 236 5.18 -0.82 5.59
CA ILE A 236 6.47 -1.19 6.18
C ILE A 236 6.45 -2.66 6.58
N VAL A 237 7.51 -3.39 6.23
CA VAL A 237 7.67 -4.81 6.56
C VAL A 237 8.90 -4.97 7.44
N ASP A 238 8.66 -5.39 8.69
CA ASP A 238 9.72 -5.72 9.63
C ASP A 238 10.16 -7.17 9.42
N CYS A 239 11.26 -7.35 8.68
CA CYS A 239 11.92 -8.62 8.47
C CYS A 239 13.22 -8.74 9.30
N THR A 240 13.34 -7.94 10.37
CA THR A 240 14.52 -7.92 11.24
C THR A 240 14.53 -9.10 12.21
N ASP A 241 15.73 -9.48 12.66
CA ASP A 241 15.96 -10.61 13.56
C ASP A 241 16.33 -10.18 14.99
N ASN A 242 16.23 -8.88 15.30
CA ASN A 242 16.55 -8.32 16.61
C ASN A 242 15.42 -7.44 17.16
N PHE A 243 15.29 -7.43 18.49
CA PHE A 243 14.20 -6.72 19.16
C PHE A 243 14.30 -5.21 19.00
N ASN A 244 15.49 -4.62 19.12
CA ASN A 244 15.67 -3.17 19.09
C ASN A 244 15.13 -2.55 17.79
N ALA A 245 15.51 -3.11 16.63
CA ALA A 245 15.02 -2.63 15.34
C ALA A 245 13.49 -2.73 15.25
N ARG A 246 12.90 -3.83 15.73
CA ARG A 246 11.44 -4.00 15.74
C ARG A 246 10.71 -2.93 16.55
N TYR A 247 11.23 -2.55 17.71
CA TYR A 247 10.65 -1.45 18.50
C TYR A 247 10.79 -0.11 17.80
N ILE A 248 11.96 0.19 17.20
CA ILE A 248 12.21 1.42 16.46
C ILE A 248 11.23 1.54 15.27
N ILE A 249 11.12 0.49 14.45
CA ILE A 249 10.21 0.43 13.30
C ILE A 249 8.76 0.62 13.76
N ASN A 250 8.35 -0.10 14.82
CA ASN A 250 6.99 0.01 15.34
C ASN A 250 6.66 1.43 15.78
N ASP A 251 7.52 2.04 16.59
CA ASP A 251 7.22 3.33 17.21
C ASP A 251 7.10 4.43 16.15
N SER A 252 8.06 4.48 15.22
CA SER A 252 8.07 5.41 14.09
C SER A 252 6.87 5.21 13.16
N ALA A 253 6.57 3.98 12.76
CA ALA A 253 5.45 3.71 11.87
C ALA A 253 4.09 4.00 12.52
N VAL A 254 3.94 3.76 13.84
CA VAL A 254 2.71 4.14 14.55
C VAL A 254 2.55 5.66 14.56
N ALA A 255 3.63 6.41 14.84
CA ALA A 255 3.62 7.87 14.86
C ALA A 255 3.28 8.45 13.48
N ALA A 256 3.81 7.87 12.40
CA ALA A 256 3.54 8.26 11.02
C ALA A 256 2.20 7.71 10.47
N GLY A 257 1.46 6.92 11.24
CA GLY A 257 0.21 6.29 10.80
C GLY A 257 0.39 5.23 9.69
N LYS A 258 1.61 4.71 9.51
CA LYS A 258 1.96 3.76 8.47
C LYS A 258 1.59 2.32 8.86
N PRO A 259 1.01 1.53 7.93
CA PRO A 259 0.85 0.10 8.10
C PRO A 259 2.18 -0.63 8.35
N VAL A 260 2.19 -1.58 9.29
CA VAL A 260 3.34 -2.45 9.59
C VAL A 260 2.92 -3.92 9.57
N VAL A 261 3.71 -4.74 8.89
CA VAL A 261 3.64 -6.20 8.98
C VAL A 261 4.93 -6.73 9.62
N SER A 262 4.83 -7.35 10.78
CA SER A 262 5.99 -7.85 11.54
C SER A 262 5.87 -9.36 11.76
N ALA A 263 6.99 -10.06 11.60
CA ALA A 263 7.11 -11.46 11.94
C ALA A 263 8.35 -11.71 12.80
N ALA A 264 8.30 -12.78 13.59
CA ALA A 264 9.44 -13.23 14.39
C ALA A 264 9.52 -14.75 14.38
N VAL A 265 10.74 -15.27 14.44
CA VAL A 265 11.02 -16.70 14.49
C VAL A 265 11.74 -17.02 15.80
N PHE A 266 11.40 -18.14 16.42
CA PHE A 266 12.13 -18.68 17.56
C PHE A 266 12.21 -20.20 17.46
N ARG A 267 13.42 -20.72 17.18
CA ARG A 267 13.68 -22.16 17.01
C ARG A 267 12.75 -22.81 15.97
N PHE A 268 11.67 -23.44 16.41
CA PHE A 268 10.68 -24.15 15.61
C PHE A 268 9.31 -23.46 15.53
N SER A 269 9.19 -22.28 16.13
CA SER A 269 7.94 -21.52 16.14
C SER A 269 8.12 -20.16 15.50
N GLY A 270 6.97 -19.62 15.08
CA GLY A 270 6.88 -18.35 14.41
C GLY A 270 5.69 -17.56 14.91
N GLN A 271 5.76 -16.24 14.74
CA GLN A 271 4.62 -15.37 14.94
C GLN A 271 4.55 -14.28 13.88
N VAL A 272 3.33 -13.89 13.53
CA VAL A 272 3.05 -12.80 12.58
C VAL A 272 1.97 -11.91 13.16
N MET A 273 2.14 -10.60 12.99
CA MET A 273 1.11 -9.62 13.29
C MET A 273 1.09 -8.51 12.24
N THR A 274 -0.08 -7.89 12.10
CA THR A 274 -0.29 -6.78 11.18
C THR A 274 -0.97 -5.65 11.93
N ARG A 275 -0.48 -4.44 11.70
CA ARG A 275 -1.18 -3.21 12.04
C ARG A 275 -1.39 -2.45 10.74
N SER A 276 -2.59 -2.52 10.15
CA SER A 276 -2.94 -1.79 8.93
C SER A 276 -3.86 -0.60 9.15
N THR A 277 -4.41 -0.41 10.35
CA THR A 277 -5.27 0.73 10.70
C THR A 277 -4.89 1.33 12.04
N ASN A 278 -5.09 2.64 12.21
CA ASN A 278 -4.79 3.35 13.47
C ASN A 278 -5.58 2.84 14.68
N GLN A 279 -6.60 2.03 14.48
CA GLN A 279 -7.38 1.41 15.55
C GLN A 279 -6.77 0.08 16.04
N ALA A 280 -5.90 -0.56 15.26
CA ALA A 280 -5.25 -1.79 15.65
C ALA A 280 -4.19 -1.58 16.75
N PRO A 281 -3.97 -2.57 17.64
CA PRO A 281 -2.85 -2.54 18.58
C PRO A 281 -1.51 -2.55 17.85
N CYS A 282 -0.55 -1.80 18.37
CA CYS A 282 0.84 -1.83 17.92
C CYS A 282 1.64 -2.95 18.61
N TYR A 283 2.90 -3.14 18.20
CA TYR A 283 3.80 -4.13 18.81
C TYR A 283 3.93 -3.92 20.32
N ARG A 284 4.08 -2.66 20.77
CA ARG A 284 4.15 -2.30 22.21
C ARG A 284 2.89 -2.60 23.02
N CYS A 285 1.74 -2.76 22.37
CA CYS A 285 0.54 -3.19 23.07
C CYS A 285 0.63 -4.66 23.51
N ILE A 286 1.36 -5.48 22.76
CA ILE A 286 1.56 -6.91 23.01
C ILE A 286 2.82 -7.13 23.84
N TYR A 287 3.90 -6.44 23.49
CA TYR A 287 5.21 -6.50 24.14
C TYR A 287 5.60 -5.09 24.62
N PRO A 288 5.20 -4.70 25.84
CA PRO A 288 5.45 -3.38 26.41
C PRO A 288 6.87 -2.82 26.25
N GLU A 289 7.84 -3.65 26.60
CA GLU A 289 9.23 -3.28 26.79
C GLU A 289 10.10 -4.34 26.13
N ALA A 290 11.23 -3.88 25.55
CA ALA A 290 12.19 -4.79 24.99
C ALA A 290 12.75 -5.70 26.10
N PRO A 291 12.88 -7.02 25.85
CA PRO A 291 13.60 -7.87 26.79
C PRO A 291 15.05 -7.37 26.92
N PRO A 292 15.68 -7.52 28.10
CA PRO A 292 17.11 -7.24 28.26
C PRO A 292 17.92 -8.00 27.21
N ALA A 293 18.97 -7.39 26.67
CA ALA A 293 19.77 -7.96 25.58
C ALA A 293 20.32 -9.37 25.92
N GLU A 294 20.68 -9.58 27.19
CA GLU A 294 21.19 -10.85 27.74
C GLU A 294 20.16 -11.99 27.70
N LEU A 295 18.87 -11.67 27.74
CA LEU A 295 17.75 -12.62 27.73
C LEU A 295 17.13 -12.80 26.34
N ALA A 296 17.69 -12.12 25.34
CA ALA A 296 17.13 -12.02 24.00
C ALA A 296 18.14 -12.45 22.92
N PRO A 297 18.73 -13.66 23.01
CA PRO A 297 19.70 -14.12 22.02
C PRO A 297 19.10 -14.14 20.61
N SER A 298 19.92 -13.78 19.63
CA SER A 298 19.49 -13.69 18.24
C SER A 298 19.10 -15.05 17.66
N CYS A 299 18.40 -15.06 16.52
CA CYS A 299 18.13 -16.30 15.77
C CYS A 299 19.42 -17.05 15.39
N THR A 300 20.54 -16.33 15.26
CA THR A 300 21.85 -16.89 14.95
C THR A 300 22.44 -17.67 16.13
N GLU A 301 22.15 -17.26 17.36
CA GLU A 301 22.66 -17.91 18.58
C GLU A 301 21.84 -19.13 19.00
N ASN A 302 20.53 -19.14 18.73
CA ASN A 302 19.63 -20.23 19.11
C ASN A 302 19.45 -21.32 18.05
N GLY A 303 19.87 -21.03 16.81
CA GLY A 303 19.59 -21.86 15.64
C GLY A 303 18.13 -21.79 15.18
N VAL A 304 17.91 -21.97 13.88
CA VAL A 304 16.58 -21.94 13.25
C VAL A 304 16.52 -22.91 12.09
N ILE A 305 15.40 -23.64 11.94
CA ILE A 305 15.17 -24.41 10.71
C ILE A 305 14.93 -23.43 9.57
N GLY A 306 15.76 -23.49 8.52
CA GLY A 306 15.79 -22.49 7.45
C GLY A 306 14.47 -22.25 6.71
N VAL A 307 13.57 -23.24 6.68
CA VAL A 307 12.25 -23.10 6.05
C VAL A 307 11.30 -22.16 6.81
N ILE A 308 11.45 -22.05 8.14
CA ILE A 308 10.49 -21.33 8.99
C ILE A 308 10.50 -19.82 8.71
N PRO A 309 11.66 -19.13 8.69
CA PRO A 309 11.72 -17.75 8.22
C PRO A 309 11.11 -17.58 6.81
N GLY A 310 11.37 -18.53 5.90
CA GLY A 310 10.80 -18.51 4.56
C GLY A 310 9.26 -18.53 4.58
N MET A 311 8.65 -19.42 5.34
CA MET A 311 7.19 -19.50 5.50
C MET A 311 6.60 -18.22 6.09
N LEU A 312 7.23 -17.67 7.14
CA LEU A 312 6.73 -16.43 7.75
C LEU A 312 6.92 -15.22 6.84
N GLY A 313 7.99 -15.14 6.05
CA GLY A 313 8.16 -14.09 5.05
C GLY A 313 7.10 -14.13 3.95
N ILE A 314 6.61 -15.33 3.59
CA ILE A 314 5.46 -15.49 2.69
C ILE A 314 4.17 -14.98 3.36
N TYR A 315 3.97 -15.28 4.64
CA TYR A 315 2.86 -14.68 5.41
C TYR A 315 2.95 -13.15 5.41
N GLN A 316 4.15 -12.59 5.58
CA GLN A 316 4.34 -11.14 5.52
C GLN A 316 3.96 -10.57 4.15
N ALA A 317 4.46 -11.15 3.06
CA ALA A 317 4.10 -10.72 1.70
C ALA A 317 2.58 -10.80 1.45
N ASN A 318 1.92 -11.85 1.92
CA ASN A 318 0.47 -12.00 1.79
C ASN A 318 -0.31 -10.93 2.57
N GLU A 319 0.12 -10.57 3.79
CA GLU A 319 -0.49 -9.47 4.53
C GLU A 319 -0.29 -8.12 3.82
N VAL A 320 0.90 -7.86 3.27
CA VAL A 320 1.18 -6.65 2.48
C VAL A 320 0.24 -6.55 1.27
N LEU A 321 0.05 -7.63 0.51
CA LEU A 321 -0.87 -7.63 -0.63
C LEU A 321 -2.32 -7.36 -0.21
N LYS A 322 -2.78 -7.94 0.90
CA LYS A 322 -4.13 -7.63 1.43
C LYS A 322 -4.28 -6.16 1.81
N ILE A 323 -3.24 -5.55 2.41
CA ILE A 323 -3.24 -4.13 2.74
C ILE A 323 -3.36 -3.28 1.47
N ILE A 324 -2.53 -3.54 0.47
CA ILE A 324 -2.52 -2.79 -0.81
C ILE A 324 -3.86 -2.92 -1.55
N LEU A 325 -4.40 -4.14 -1.60
CA LEU A 325 -5.64 -4.42 -2.33
C LEU A 325 -6.88 -3.90 -1.57
N GLY A 326 -6.80 -3.81 -0.24
CA GLY A 326 -7.93 -3.49 0.63
C GLY A 326 -8.94 -4.64 0.72
N ILE A 327 -8.48 -5.89 0.62
CA ILE A 327 -9.32 -7.09 0.61
C ILE A 327 -8.92 -8.09 1.72
N GLY A 328 -9.88 -8.90 2.14
CA GLY A 328 -9.70 -9.89 3.20
C GLY A 328 -9.44 -9.28 4.58
N ASP A 329 -9.15 -10.14 5.55
CA ASP A 329 -8.91 -9.73 6.94
C ASP A 329 -7.42 -9.75 7.25
N CYS A 330 -6.80 -8.58 7.41
CA CYS A 330 -5.46 -8.47 7.97
C CYS A 330 -5.45 -8.94 9.43
N LEU A 331 -4.27 -9.29 9.97
CA LEU A 331 -4.06 -9.67 11.37
C LEU A 331 -4.20 -8.51 12.38
N ASN A 332 -5.00 -7.48 12.05
CA ASN A 332 -5.32 -6.40 12.98
C ASN A 332 -5.94 -6.95 14.26
N GLY A 333 -5.36 -6.60 15.42
CA GLY A 333 -5.85 -7.08 16.70
C GLY A 333 -5.69 -8.60 16.90
N LYS A 334 -4.81 -9.24 16.12
CA LYS A 334 -4.56 -10.67 16.16
C LYS A 334 -3.06 -10.94 16.14
N LEU A 335 -2.62 -11.94 16.89
CA LEU A 335 -1.27 -12.50 16.83
C LEU A 335 -1.40 -13.95 16.38
N LEU A 336 -0.94 -14.23 15.16
CA LEU A 336 -0.84 -15.60 14.68
C LEU A 336 0.44 -16.21 15.24
N LYS A 337 0.31 -17.28 16.03
CA LYS A 337 1.42 -18.13 16.46
C LYS A 337 1.35 -19.46 15.76
N ILE A 338 2.50 -19.93 15.28
CA ILE A 338 2.61 -21.20 14.57
C ILE A 338 3.74 -22.01 15.22
N ASP A 339 3.41 -23.21 15.68
CA ASP A 339 4.39 -24.22 16.08
C ASP A 339 4.56 -25.21 14.92
N MET A 340 5.74 -25.21 14.30
CA MET A 340 5.98 -25.97 13.07
C MET A 340 6.37 -27.43 13.33
N LEU A 341 6.65 -27.83 14.58
CA LEU A 341 6.87 -29.24 14.93
C LEU A 341 5.54 -29.97 15.06
N SER A 342 4.58 -29.33 15.71
CA SER A 342 3.25 -29.89 15.98
C SER A 342 2.20 -29.49 14.95
N ASN A 343 2.54 -28.61 14.00
CA ASN A 343 1.61 -27.99 13.05
C ASN A 343 0.41 -27.31 13.75
N GLN A 344 0.62 -26.74 14.94
CA GLN A 344 -0.42 -26.02 15.66
C GLN A 344 -0.42 -24.54 15.29
N HIS A 345 -1.61 -24.03 14.98
CA HIS A 345 -1.84 -22.64 14.64
C HIS A 345 -2.77 -22.05 15.72
N GLN A 346 -2.30 -21.01 16.40
CA GLN A 346 -3.07 -20.30 17.41
C GLN A 346 -3.25 -18.84 16.99
N LEU A 347 -4.51 -18.41 16.91
CA LEU A 347 -4.84 -17.02 16.66
C LEU A 347 -5.25 -16.36 17.97
N LEU A 348 -4.37 -15.52 18.52
CA LEU A 348 -4.61 -14.84 19.78
C LEU A 348 -5.17 -13.45 19.53
N THR A 349 -6.30 -13.13 20.15
CA THR A 349 -6.87 -11.78 20.10
C THR A 349 -6.03 -10.83 20.95
N THR A 350 -5.65 -9.69 20.38
CA THR A 350 -4.90 -8.63 21.04
C THR A 350 -5.71 -7.34 21.04
N LYS A 351 -5.47 -6.50 22.04
CA LYS A 351 -6.15 -5.20 22.20
C LYS A 351 -5.12 -4.11 22.40
N LYS A 352 -5.50 -2.87 22.09
CA LYS A 352 -4.70 -1.71 22.47
C LYS A 352 -4.51 -1.72 23.99
N ARG A 353 -3.26 -1.60 24.43
CA ARG A 353 -2.94 -1.53 25.85
C ARG A 353 -3.25 -0.12 26.35
N PRO A 354 -4.05 0.05 27.42
CA PRO A 354 -4.19 1.34 28.09
C PRO A 354 -2.81 1.90 28.49
N GLY A 355 -2.54 3.17 28.23
CA GLY A 355 -1.23 3.78 28.50
C GLY A 355 -0.09 3.28 27.60
N CYS A 356 -0.40 2.78 26.40
CA CYS A 356 0.63 2.52 25.40
C CYS A 356 1.22 3.86 24.89
N GLN A 357 2.52 4.05 25.06
CA GLN A 357 3.21 5.27 24.66
C GLN A 357 3.10 5.60 23.17
N CYS A 358 2.88 4.61 22.30
CA CYS A 358 2.72 4.84 20.85
C CYS A 358 1.36 5.42 20.47
N HIS A 359 0.38 5.46 21.39
CA HIS A 359 -0.99 5.89 21.09
C HIS A 359 -1.40 7.17 21.83
N ASN A 360 -0.55 7.67 22.72
CA ASN A 360 -0.80 8.88 23.48
C ASN A 360 -0.21 10.06 22.71
N ASN A 361 -0.97 10.60 21.75
CA ASN A 361 -0.80 11.95 21.22
C ASN A 361 -2.00 12.78 21.61
#